data_AF-A0A4Q5R6Y7-F1
#
_entry.id   AF-A0A4Q5R6Y7-F1
#
_cell.length_a   1.000
_cell.length_b   1.000
_cell.length_c   1.000
_cell.angle_alpha   90.00
_cell.angle_beta   90.00
_cell.angle_gamma   90.00
#
_symmetry.space_group_name_H-M   'P 1'
#
loop_
_entity.id
_entity.type
_entity.pdbx_description
1 polymer ?
#
loop_
_entity_poly.entity_id
_entity_poly.type
_entity_poly.pdbx_seq_one_letter_code
_entity_poly.pdbx_strand_id
1 'polypeptide(L)'
;ALARIESMITMGGFSLPSRTLREMICGSIDIIVQATRLRDGSRRITHITEVMGLEGDVIITQDLFLYDVLGEDANGKLIGRHRSTGIGRPRFWERARYYGEDEALAAALDAASAGGSGL
;
A
#
# COMPACT_ATOMS: atom_id res chain seq x y z
N ALA A 1 -0.11 -0.61 -10.33
CA ALA A 1 -0.78 -1.94 -10.25
C ALA A 1 -2.16 -1.94 -10.92
N LEU A 2 -3.04 -1.02 -10.53
CA LEU A 2 -4.45 -0.95 -10.96
C LEU A 2 -4.66 -0.92 -12.48
N ALA A 3 -3.92 -0.08 -13.22
CA ALA A 3 -4.01 -0.03 -14.69
C ALA A 3 -3.68 -1.36 -15.38
N ARG A 4 -2.81 -2.19 -14.78
CA ARG A 4 -2.54 -3.54 -15.31
C ARG A 4 -3.71 -4.48 -15.05
N ILE A 5 -4.42 -4.32 -13.94
CA ILE A 5 -5.64 -5.10 -13.64
C ILE A 5 -6.73 -4.75 -14.63
N GLU A 6 -6.96 -3.45 -14.88
CA GLU A 6 -7.89 -3.01 -15.94
C GLU A 6 -7.55 -3.65 -17.28
N SER A 7 -6.28 -3.56 -17.69
CA SER A 7 -5.80 -4.16 -18.94
C SER A 7 -6.02 -5.68 -18.97
N MET A 8 -5.75 -6.39 -17.87
CA MET A 8 -5.94 -7.84 -17.78
C MET A 8 -7.42 -8.24 -17.92
N ILE A 9 -8.34 -7.45 -17.37
CA ILE A 9 -9.78 -7.72 -17.49
C ILE A 9 -10.25 -7.50 -18.94
N THR A 10 -9.83 -6.39 -19.58
CA THR A 10 -10.20 -6.09 -20.96
C THR A 10 -9.66 -7.12 -21.95
N MET A 11 -8.45 -7.65 -21.73
CA MET A 11 -7.88 -8.72 -22.56
C MET A 11 -8.65 -10.05 -22.47
N GLY A 12 -9.52 -10.23 -21.47
CA GLY A 12 -10.39 -11.40 -21.32
C GLY A 12 -11.61 -11.43 -22.25
N GLY A 13 -11.76 -10.46 -23.16
CA GLY A 13 -12.85 -10.40 -24.14
C GLY A 13 -14.13 -9.72 -23.63
N PHE A 14 -14.12 -9.20 -22.40
CA PHE A 14 -15.22 -8.42 -21.84
C PHE A 14 -14.93 -6.92 -22.00
N SER A 15 -15.74 -6.22 -22.82
CA SER A 15 -15.73 -4.76 -22.89
C SER A 15 -16.72 -4.17 -21.87
N LEU A 16 -16.36 -4.19 -20.60
CA LEU A 16 -17.11 -3.45 -19.58
C LEU A 16 -16.76 -1.95 -19.70
N PRO A 17 -17.70 -1.03 -19.41
CA PRO A 17 -17.37 0.38 -19.28
C PRO A 17 -16.24 0.57 -18.25
N SER A 18 -15.27 1.44 -18.54
CA SER A 18 -14.09 1.64 -17.67
C SER A 18 -14.48 1.99 -16.23
N ARG A 19 -15.56 2.74 -16.04
CA ARG A 19 -16.09 3.06 -14.71
C ARG A 19 -16.51 1.82 -13.94
N THR A 20 -17.23 0.89 -14.56
CA THR A 20 -17.65 -0.37 -13.94
C THR A 20 -16.44 -1.21 -13.51
N LEU A 21 -15.38 -1.26 -14.33
CA LEU A 21 -14.14 -1.94 -13.96
C LEU A 21 -13.51 -1.33 -12.70
N ARG A 22 -13.42 0.00 -12.65
CA ARG A 22 -12.88 0.70 -11.48
C ARG A 22 -13.74 0.50 -10.23
N GLU A 23 -15.06 0.51 -10.36
CA GLU A 23 -15.99 0.21 -9.26
C GLU A 23 -15.76 -1.22 -8.72
N MET A 24 -15.61 -2.20 -9.61
CA MET A 24 -15.29 -3.59 -9.22
C MET A 24 -13.93 -3.71 -8.53
N ILE A 25 -12.90 -3.04 -9.07
CA ILE A 25 -11.56 -3.00 -8.49
C ILE A 25 -11.61 -2.40 -7.08
N CYS A 26 -12.22 -1.23 -6.92
CA CYS A 26 -12.33 -0.55 -5.62
C CYS A 26 -13.19 -1.31 -4.61
N GLY A 27 -14.18 -2.07 -5.07
CA GLY A 27 -15.01 -2.91 -4.20
C GLY A 27 -14.33 -4.22 -3.78
N SER A 28 -13.28 -4.65 -4.48
CA SER A 28 -12.64 -5.96 -4.27
C SER A 28 -11.23 -5.89 -3.71
N ILE A 29 -10.55 -4.75 -3.82
CA ILE A 29 -9.17 -4.56 -3.38
C ILE A 29 -9.14 -3.47 -2.32
N ASP A 30 -8.80 -3.83 -1.09
CA ASP A 30 -8.64 -2.86 -0.01
C ASP A 30 -7.18 -2.43 0.14
N ILE A 31 -6.23 -3.36 0.01
CA ILE A 31 -4.80 -3.13 0.28
C ILE A 31 -3.95 -3.66 -0.88
N ILE A 32 -2.96 -2.85 -1.25
CA ILE A 32 -1.93 -3.18 -2.24
C ILE A 32 -0.58 -3.16 -1.52
N VAL A 33 0.12 -4.30 -1.51
CA VAL A 33 1.48 -4.42 -1.00
C VAL A 33 2.45 -4.45 -2.17
N GLN A 34 3.19 -3.37 -2.37
CA GLN A 34 4.15 -3.27 -3.47
C GLN A 34 5.54 -3.71 -3.01
N ALA A 35 6.10 -4.71 -3.70
CA ALA A 35 7.46 -5.18 -3.48
C ALA A 35 8.35 -4.88 -4.68
N THR A 36 9.52 -4.30 -4.44
CA THR A 36 10.49 -3.92 -5.47
C THR A 36 11.83 -4.58 -5.19
N ARG A 37 12.55 -4.96 -6.25
CA ARG A 37 13.95 -5.35 -6.14
C ARG A 37 14.81 -4.08 -6.15
N LEU A 38 15.54 -3.84 -5.08
CA LEU A 38 16.41 -2.67 -4.91
C LEU A 38 17.76 -2.90 -5.59
N ARG A 39 18.59 -1.85 -5.65
CA ARG A 39 19.89 -1.88 -6.33
C ARG A 39 20.89 -2.86 -5.71
N ASP A 40 20.74 -3.16 -4.42
CA ASP A 40 21.53 -4.18 -3.72
C ASP A 40 21.03 -5.62 -3.99
N GLY A 41 20.06 -5.78 -4.89
CA GLY A 41 19.44 -7.06 -5.25
C GLY A 41 18.38 -7.56 -4.27
N SER A 42 18.25 -6.93 -3.10
CA SER A 42 17.26 -7.32 -2.09
C SER A 42 15.84 -7.01 -2.56
N ARG A 43 14.86 -7.85 -2.18
CA ARG A 43 13.44 -7.56 -2.39
C ARG A 43 12.87 -6.95 -1.13
N ARG A 44 12.31 -5.75 -1.22
CA ARG A 44 11.68 -5.04 -0.10
C ARG A 44 10.26 -4.64 -0.45
N ILE A 45 9.39 -4.66 0.54
CA ILE A 45 8.11 -3.96 0.45
C ILE A 45 8.45 -2.48 0.46
N THR A 46 7.98 -1.74 -0.53
CA THR A 46 8.26 -0.30 -0.67
C THR A 46 7.05 0.55 -0.33
N HIS A 47 5.85 0.04 -0.60
CA HIS A 47 4.59 0.73 -0.34
C HIS A 47 3.58 -0.28 0.19
N ILE A 48 2.83 0.13 1.21
CA ILE A 48 1.58 -0.51 1.62
C ILE A 48 0.51 0.55 1.43
N THR A 49 -0.35 0.34 0.45
CA THR A 49 -1.29 1.34 -0.04
C THR A 49 -2.72 0.84 0.15
N GLU A 50 -3.57 1.68 0.72
CA GLU A 50 -5.01 1.45 0.84
C GLU A 50 -5.77 2.05 -0.35
N VAL A 51 -6.80 1.33 -0.82
CA VAL A 51 -7.73 1.82 -1.85
C VAL A 51 -8.93 2.47 -1.17
N MET A 52 -9.08 3.77 -1.40
CA MET A 52 -10.09 4.61 -0.73
C MET A 52 -11.41 4.67 -1.51
N GLY A 53 -11.41 4.29 -2.79
CA GLY A 53 -12.60 4.28 -3.63
C GLY A 53 -12.42 5.10 -4.89
N LEU A 54 -13.51 5.74 -5.33
CA LEU A 54 -13.54 6.56 -6.56
C LEU A 54 -13.88 8.00 -6.23
N GLU A 55 -13.14 8.92 -6.84
CA GLU A 55 -13.53 10.32 -6.97
C GLU A 55 -13.78 10.61 -8.45
N GLY A 56 -15.05 10.75 -8.81
CA GLY A 56 -15.48 10.73 -10.21
C GLY A 56 -15.08 9.43 -10.89
N ASP A 57 -14.10 9.51 -11.78
CA ASP A 57 -13.57 8.40 -12.56
C ASP A 57 -12.16 7.96 -12.11
N VAL A 58 -11.59 8.59 -11.08
CA VAL A 58 -10.22 8.31 -10.62
C VAL A 58 -10.26 7.43 -9.38
N ILE A 59 -9.47 6.35 -9.38
CA ILE A 59 -9.26 5.54 -8.17
C ILE A 59 -8.38 6.33 -7.21
N ILE A 60 -8.91 6.58 -6.02
CA ILE A 60 -8.18 7.24 -4.93
C ILE A 60 -7.54 6.18 -4.06
N THR A 61 -6.27 6.40 -3.74
CA THR A 61 -5.46 5.53 -2.89
C THR A 61 -4.73 6.36 -1.85
N GLN A 62 -4.37 5.72 -0.75
CA GLN A 62 -3.63 6.35 0.33
C GLN A 62 -2.53 5.41 0.82
N ASP A 63 -1.28 5.87 0.83
CA ASP A 63 -0.18 5.08 1.37
C ASP A 63 -0.25 5.07 2.89
N LEU A 64 -0.16 3.89 3.49
CA LEU A 64 -0.09 3.67 4.94
C LEU A 64 1.37 3.58 5.40
N PHE A 65 2.20 2.89 4.61
CA PHE A 65 3.63 2.73 4.89
C PHE A 65 4.45 2.95 3.63
N LEU A 66 5.58 3.64 3.81
CA LEU A 66 6.61 3.84 2.79
C LEU A 66 7.93 3.28 3.30
N TYR A 67 8.74 2.71 2.43
CA TYR A 67 10.09 2.27 2.79
C TYR A 67 11.12 3.35 2.47
N ASP A 68 11.76 3.88 3.52
CA ASP A 68 12.85 4.85 3.38
C ASP A 68 14.18 4.12 3.39
N VAL A 69 15.02 4.38 2.38
CA VAL A 69 16.43 3.97 2.39
C VAL A 69 17.21 5.01 3.19
N LEU A 70 17.80 4.58 4.29
CA LEU A 70 18.55 5.44 5.22
C LEU A 70 20.05 5.47 4.89
N GLY A 71 20.55 4.48 4.16
CA GLY A 71 21.94 4.38 3.79
C GLY A 71 22.31 3.01 3.24
N GLU A 72 23.60 2.72 3.28
CA GLU A 72 24.22 1.52 2.74
C GLU A 72 25.30 1.05 3.73
N ASP A 73 25.38 -0.26 3.95
CA ASP A 73 26.44 -0.85 4.78
C ASP A 73 27.75 -1.01 3.99
N ALA A 74 28.82 -1.45 4.67
CA ALA A 74 30.14 -1.64 4.07
C ALA A 74 30.17 -2.69 2.93
N ASN A 75 29.14 -3.53 2.82
CA ASN A 75 29.03 -4.57 1.80
C ASN A 75 28.09 -4.15 0.64
N GLY A 76 27.63 -2.90 0.62
CA GLY A 76 26.75 -2.38 -0.41
C GLY A 76 25.27 -2.71 -0.20
N LYS A 77 24.89 -3.22 0.98
CA LYS A 77 23.50 -3.59 1.29
C LYS A 77 22.74 -2.38 1.82
N LEU A 78 21.52 -2.17 1.32
CA LEU A 78 20.70 -1.05 1.73
C LEU A 78 20.15 -1.25 3.13
N ILE A 79 20.35 -0.24 3.95
CA ILE A 79 19.72 -0.09 5.25
C ILE A 79 18.52 0.83 5.05
N GLY A 80 17.36 0.37 5.50
CA GLY A 80 16.13 1.15 5.42
C GLY A 80 15.10 0.67 6.43
N ARG A 81 14.00 1.40 6.49
CA ARG A 81 12.89 1.09 7.40
C ARG A 81 11.57 1.49 6.78
N HIS A 82 10.50 0.87 7.26
CA HIS A 82 9.15 1.35 6.97
C HIS A 82 8.84 2.55 7.86
N ARG A 83 8.26 3.58 7.26
CA ARG A 83 7.75 4.79 7.92
C ARG A 83 6.25 4.86 7.68
N SER A 84 5.51 5.14 8.76
CA SER A 84 4.08 5.44 8.67
C SER A 84 3.87 6.82 8.04
N THR A 85 2.81 6.96 7.25
CA THR A 85 2.41 8.24 6.65
C THR A 85 1.60 9.12 7.62
N GLY A 86 1.39 8.68 8.86
CA GLY A 86 0.65 9.42 9.90
C GLY A 86 -0.82 9.05 10.00
N ILE A 87 -1.26 7.99 9.31
CA ILE A 87 -2.64 7.52 9.33
C ILE A 87 -2.83 6.61 10.54
N GLY A 88 -3.47 7.11 11.59
CA GLY A 88 -3.71 6.32 12.81
C GLY A 88 -4.83 5.28 12.68
N ARG A 89 -5.83 5.54 11.82
CA ARG A 89 -6.95 4.61 11.55
C ARG A 89 -7.26 4.57 10.05
N PRO A 90 -6.70 3.60 9.30
CA PRO A 90 -7.06 3.38 7.90
C PRO A 90 -8.53 3.02 7.73
N ARG A 91 -9.06 3.12 6.51
CA ARG A 91 -10.49 2.85 6.22
C ARG A 91 -10.87 1.41 6.53
N PHE A 92 -9.97 0.44 6.35
CA PHE A 92 -10.20 -0.96 6.67
C PHE A 92 -10.16 -1.27 8.19
N TRP A 93 -10.02 -0.27 9.06
CA TRP A 93 -9.94 -0.45 10.52
C TRP A 93 -11.09 -1.27 11.09
N GLU A 94 -12.34 -0.96 10.70
CA GLU A 94 -13.51 -1.71 11.18
C GLU A 94 -13.45 -3.19 10.80
N ARG A 95 -12.85 -3.50 9.64
CA ARG A 95 -12.63 -4.88 9.22
C ARG A 95 -11.52 -5.54 10.02
N ALA A 96 -10.42 -4.83 10.31
CA ALA A 96 -9.38 -5.33 11.21
C ALA A 96 -9.98 -5.67 12.59
N ARG A 97 -10.79 -4.77 13.14
CA ARG A 97 -11.51 -4.96 14.40
C ARG A 97 -12.46 -6.16 14.37
N TYR A 98 -13.22 -6.33 13.28
CA TYR A 98 -14.09 -7.49 13.10
C TYR A 98 -13.33 -8.82 13.20
N TYR A 99 -12.09 -8.86 12.72
CA TYR A 99 -11.21 -10.03 12.84
C TYR A 99 -10.34 -10.05 14.11
N GLY A 100 -10.45 -9.04 14.99
CA GLY A 100 -9.64 -8.94 16.21
C GLY A 100 -8.19 -8.52 15.99
N GLU A 101 -7.88 -7.88 14.86
CA GLU A 101 -6.53 -7.46 14.44
C GLU A 101 -6.28 -5.95 14.62
N ASP A 102 -7.22 -5.22 15.22
CA ASP A 102 -7.12 -3.76 15.39
C ASP A 102 -5.98 -3.35 16.35
N GLU A 103 -5.72 -4.11 17.41
CA GLU A 103 -4.58 -3.85 18.30
C GLU A 103 -3.23 -4.07 17.59
N ALA A 104 -3.12 -5.15 16.82
CA ALA A 104 -1.90 -5.45 16.05
C ALA A 104 -1.65 -4.39 14.97
N LEU A 105 -2.71 -3.93 14.31
CA LEU A 105 -2.65 -2.86 13.33
C LEU A 105 -2.24 -1.52 13.97
N ALA A 106 -2.81 -1.18 15.12
CA ALA A 106 -2.44 0.01 15.89
C ALA A 106 -0.93 0.01 16.20
N ALA A 107 -0.45 -1.10 16.78
CA ALA A 107 0.94 -1.26 17.17
C ALA A 107 1.90 -1.13 15.98
N ALA A 108 1.53 -1.68 14.81
CA ALA A 108 2.34 -1.57 13.60
C ALA A 108 2.43 -0.12 13.07
N LEU A 109 1.31 0.60 13.06
CA LEU A 109 1.26 2.00 12.63
C LEU A 109 2.07 2.91 13.56
N ASP A 110 1.97 2.68 14.88
CA ASP A 110 2.71 3.43 15.90
C ASP A 110 4.22 3.13 15.88
N ALA A 111 4.60 1.86 15.76
CA ALA A 111 6.02 1.49 15.68
C ALA A 111 6.73 2.15 14.48
N ALA A 112 6.00 2.39 13.38
CA ALA A 112 6.53 3.03 12.18
C ALA A 112 6.44 4.57 12.21
N SER A 113 5.68 5.17 13.14
CA SER A 113 5.60 6.63 13.31
C SER A 113 6.73 7.17 14.21
N ALA A 114 7.19 6.37 15.18
CA ALA A 114 8.23 6.72 16.15
C ALA A 114 9.63 6.99 15.55
N GLY A 115 9.82 6.81 14.25
CA GLY A 115 11.09 7.04 13.56
C GLY A 115 11.37 8.49 13.15
N GLY A 116 10.41 9.41 13.25
CA GLY A 116 10.46 10.76 12.65
C GLY A 116 11.22 11.86 13.42
N SER A 117 11.88 11.57 14.54
CA SER A 117 12.67 12.58 15.28
C SER A 117 14.14 12.50 14.91
N GLY A 118 14.55 13.30 13.94
CA GLY A 118 15.95 13.47 13.55
C GLY A 118 16.13 14.72 12.69
N LEU A 119 15.80 15.87 13.25
CA LEU A 119 16.61 17.08 13.04
C LEU A 119 17.80 17.00 13.99
#